data_AF-A0A559KDK2-F1
#
_entry.id   AF-A0A559KDK2-F1
#
_cell.length_a   1.000
_cell.length_b   1.000
_cell.length_c   1.000
_cell.angle_alpha   90.00
_cell.angle_beta   90.00
_cell.angle_gamma   90.00
#
_symmetry.space_group_name_H-M   'P 1'
#
loop_
_entity.id
_entity.type
_entity.pdbx_description
1 polymer ?
#
loop_
_entity_poly.entity_id
_entity_poly.type
_entity_poly.pdbx_seq_one_letter_code
_entity_poly.pdbx_strand_id
1 'polypeptide(L)' 'MVQQANSEIRRIHELNDLKTTDWNSAELHYHQRVMSDLSPWLNAQGTAMLGQIISEIEHRGGDRSEHTNT' A
#
# COMPACT_ATOMS: atom_id res chain seq x y z
N MET A 1 1.76 28.43 -2.60
CA MET A 1 2.64 27.26 -2.84
C MET A 1 2.26 26.23 -1.80
N VAL A 2 1.50 25.20 -2.22
CA VAL A 2 1.00 24.16 -1.32
C VAL A 2 2.18 23.42 -0.70
N GLN A 3 2.17 23.32 0.64
CA GLN A 3 3.07 22.50 1.44
C GLN A 3 3.12 21.10 0.80
N GLN A 4 4.20 20.80 0.07
CA GLN A 4 4.58 19.43 -0.20
C GLN A 4 5.00 18.88 1.17
N ALA A 5 4.05 18.24 1.86
CA ALA A 5 4.36 17.40 2.99
C ALA A 5 5.39 16.39 2.48
N ASN A 6 6.63 16.60 2.88
CA ASN A 6 7.73 15.67 2.69
C ASN A 6 7.45 14.47 3.61
N SER A 7 6.39 13.73 3.31
CA SER A 7 6.13 12.43 3.89
C SER A 7 7.09 11.52 3.14
N GLU A 8 8.29 11.32 3.69
CA GLU A 8 9.25 10.34 3.18
C GLU A 8 8.52 9.00 3.05
N ILE A 9 8.06 8.69 1.83
CA ILE A 9 7.47 7.38 1.54
C ILE A 9 8.59 6.39 1.80
N ARG A 10 8.44 5.61 2.88
CA ARG A 10 9.46 4.66 3.29
C ARG A 10 9.71 3.70 2.15
N ARG A 11 10.97 3.33 1.96
CA ARG A 11 11.32 2.38 0.89
C ARG A 11 10.71 1.02 1.21
N ILE A 12 10.32 0.31 0.16
CA ILE A 12 9.81 -1.06 0.21
C ILE A 12 10.65 -1.96 1.12
N HIS A 13 11.96 -1.79 1.13
CA HIS A 13 12.85 -2.62 1.96
C HIS A 13 12.71 -2.34 3.46
N GLU A 14 12.51 -1.08 3.85
CA GLU A 14 12.28 -0.68 5.25
C GLU A 14 10.88 -1.06 5.71
N LEU A 15 9.95 -1.06 4.76
CA LEU A 15 8.58 -1.48 4.98
C LEU A 15 8.43 -3.01 5.03
N ASN A 16 9.39 -3.77 4.52
CA ASN A 16 9.41 -5.24 4.55
C ASN A 16 9.56 -5.78 5.99
N ASP A 17 10.19 -5.01 6.88
CA ASP A 17 10.28 -5.28 8.31
C ASP A 17 9.01 -4.87 9.10
N LEU A 18 8.11 -4.13 8.46
CA LEU A 18 6.87 -3.64 9.06
C LEU A 18 5.67 -4.38 8.47
N LYS A 19 4.58 -4.48 9.24
CA LYS A 19 3.34 -5.06 8.69
C LYS A 19 2.67 -4.05 7.77
N THR A 20 2.05 -4.50 6.69
CA THR A 20 1.25 -3.65 5.78
C THR A 20 0.14 -2.88 6.52
N THR A 21 -0.32 -3.40 7.66
CA THR A 21 -1.28 -2.73 8.57
C THR A 21 -0.73 -1.45 9.19
N ASP A 22 0.60 -1.35 9.38
CA ASP A 22 1.24 -0.15 9.95
C ASP A 22 1.51 0.93 8.90
N TRP A 23 1.31 0.62 7.62
CA TRP A 23 1.56 1.56 6.52
C TRP A 23 0.41 2.54 6.41
N ASN A 24 0.68 3.76 5.95
CA ASN A 24 -0.39 4.72 5.67
C ASN A 24 -1.02 4.47 4.29
N SER A 25 -2.25 4.97 4.07
CA SER A 25 -2.97 4.77 2.81
C SER A 25 -2.25 5.37 1.60
N ALA A 26 -1.54 6.49 1.74
CA ALA A 26 -0.78 7.09 0.66
C ALA A 26 0.44 6.24 0.26
N GLU A 27 1.14 5.62 1.24
CA GLU A 27 2.22 4.67 1.00
C GLU A 27 1.70 3.42 0.28
N LEU A 28 0.58 2.86 0.75
CA LEU A 28 -0.04 1.70 0.12
C LEU A 28 -0.39 1.98 -1.34
N HIS A 29 -1.07 3.08 -1.64
CA HIS A 29 -1.42 3.45 -3.02
C HIS A 29 -0.20 3.78 -3.89
N TYR A 30 0.82 4.42 -3.33
CA TYR A 30 2.06 4.71 -4.05
C TYR A 30 2.79 3.42 -4.43
N HIS A 31 3.02 2.53 -3.46
CA HIS A 31 3.73 1.28 -3.69
C HIS A 31 2.91 0.33 -4.57
N GLN A 32 1.59 0.28 -4.41
CA GLN A 32 0.68 -0.44 -5.31
C GLN A 32 0.85 0.02 -6.76
N ARG A 33 0.85 1.33 -7.00
CA ARG A 33 1.03 1.92 -8.35
C ARG A 33 2.39 1.55 -8.94
N VAL A 34 3.47 1.81 -8.20
CA VAL A 34 4.85 1.57 -8.66
C VAL A 34 5.10 0.09 -8.90
N MET A 35 4.65 -0.79 -8.00
CA MET A 35 4.80 -2.24 -8.16
C MET A 35 3.91 -2.80 -9.27
N SER A 36 2.70 -2.25 -9.48
CA SER A 36 1.86 -2.64 -10.61
C SER A 36 2.49 -2.28 -11.95
N ASP A 37 3.09 -1.09 -12.05
CA ASP A 37 3.81 -0.65 -13.26
C ASP A 37 5.05 -1.52 -13.54
N LEU A 38 5.70 -2.01 -12.47
CA LEU A 38 6.84 -2.93 -12.54
C LEU A 38 6.44 -4.41 -12.55
N SER A 39 5.14 -4.75 -12.56
CA SER A 39 4.65 -6.14 -12.39
C SER A 39 5.27 -7.17 -13.35
N PRO A 40 5.59 -6.86 -14.62
CA PRO A 40 6.27 -7.83 -15.50
C PRO A 40 7.72 -8.15 -15.08
N TRP A 41 8.31 -7.30 -14.24
CA TRP A 41 9.70 -7.32 -13.80
C TRP A 41 9.85 -7.69 -12.32
N LEU A 42 8.73 -7.85 -11.60
CA LEU A 42 8.75 -8.28 -10.22
C LEU A 42 9.11 -9.77 -10.14
N ASN A 43 9.92 -10.10 -9.15
CA ASN A 43 10.18 -11.47 -8.75
C ASN A 43 9.03 -11.99 -7.84
N ALA A 44 9.11 -13.26 -7.44
CA ALA A 44 8.09 -13.88 -6.58
C ALA A 44 7.84 -13.10 -5.27
N GLN A 45 8.88 -12.50 -4.69
CA GLN A 45 8.75 -11.67 -3.47
C GLN A 45 8.01 -10.36 -3.75
N GLY A 46 8.36 -9.66 -4.83
CA GLY A 46 7.69 -8.43 -5.25
C GLY A 46 6.22 -8.65 -5.58
N THR A 47 5.90 -9.76 -6.27
CA THR A 47 4.52 -10.14 -6.59
C THR A 47 3.72 -10.50 -5.34
N ALA A 48 4.31 -11.24 -4.40
CA ALA A 48 3.66 -11.54 -3.12
C ALA A 48 3.35 -10.26 -2.33
N MET A 49 4.30 -9.33 -2.29
CA MET A 49 4.16 -8.06 -1.58
C MET A 49 3.12 -7.14 -2.22
N LEU A 50 3.07 -7.07 -3.56
CA LEU A 50 2.00 -6.38 -4.27
C LEU A 50 0.61 -6.94 -3.88
N GLY A 51 0.49 -8.27 -3.78
CA GLY A 51 -0.73 -8.93 -3.31
C GLY A 51 -1.12 -8.53 -1.88
N GLN A 52 -0.15 -8.46 -0.97
CA GLN A 52 -0.40 -8.00 0.41
C GLN A 52 -0.85 -6.53 0.47
N ILE A 53 -0.25 -5.66 -0.33
CA ILE A 53 -0.62 -4.24 -0.41
C ILE A 53 -2.05 -4.10 -0.96
N ILE A 54 -2.39 -4.82 -2.03
CA ILE A 54 -3.75 -4.79 -2.60
C ILE A 54 -4.76 -5.27 -1.57
N SER A 55 -4.49 -6.41 -0.91
CA SER A 55 -5.38 -6.97 0.11
C SER A 55 -5.57 -6.01 1.29
N GLU A 56 -4.52 -5.29 1.71
CA GLU A 56 -4.60 -4.28 2.76
C GLU A 56 -5.44 -3.06 2.33
N ILE A 57 -5.27 -2.58 1.09
CA ILE A 57 -6.07 -1.47 0.54
C ILE A 57 -7.55 -1.90 0.47
N GLU A 58 -7.83 -3.11 0.00
CA GLU A 58 -9.18 -3.67 -0.07
C GLU A 58 -9.77 -3.85 1.33
N HIS A 59 -9.00 -4.31 2.30
CA HIS A 59 -9.43 -4.45 3.69
C HIS A 59 -9.84 -3.10 4.28
N ARG A 60 -9.03 -2.06 4.08
CA ARG A 60 -9.33 -0.68 4.53
C ARG A 60 -10.48 -0.02 3.78
N GLY A 61 -10.63 -0.32 2.48
CA GLY A 61 -11.75 0.16 1.66
C GLY A 61 -13.06 -0.55 1.99
N GLY A 62 -13.00 -1.84 2.32
CA GLY A 62 -14.12 -2.69 2.71
C GLY A 62 -14.67 -2.34 4.09
N ASP A 63 -13.81 -2.00 5.05
CA ASP A 63 -14.21 -1.63 6.41
C ASP A 63 -15.15 -0.39 6.44
N ARG A 64 -15.02 0.51 5.45
CA ARG A 64 -15.90 1.67 5.29
C ARG A 64 -17.32 1.33 4.81
N SER A 65 -17.56 0.09 4.37
CA SER A 65 -18.83 -0.33 3.74
C SER A 65 -19.79 -1.10 4.66
N GLU A 66 -19.40 -1.43 5.90
CA GLU A 66 -20.22 -2.27 6.80
C GLU A 66 -20.78 -1.56 8.05
N HIS A 67 -20.76 -0.22 8.12
CA HIS A 67 -21.44 0.55 9.19
C HIS A 67 -22.48 1.56 8.66
N THR A 68 -23.35 1.15 7.75
CA THR A 68 -24.64 1.82 7.52
C THR A 68 -25.78 0.81 7.57
N ASN A 69 -26.11 0.34 8.78
CA ASN A 69 -27.41 -0.27 9.02
C ASN A 69 -27.83 -0.02 10.47
N THR A 70 -28.68 1.00 10.67
CA THR A 70 -29.90 1.03 11.52
C THR A 70 -30.29 2.48 11.80
#